data_AF-A0A662S237-F1
#
_entry.id   AF-A0A662S237-F1
#
_cell.length_a   1.000
_cell.length_b   1.000
_cell.length_c   1.000
_cell.angle_alpha   90.00
_cell.angle_beta   90.00
_cell.angle_gamma   90.00
#
_symmetry.space_group_name_H-M   'P 1'
#
loop_
_entity.id
_entity.type
_entity.pdbx_description
1 polymer ?
#
loop_
_entity_poly.entity_id
_entity_poly.type
_entity_poly.pdbx_seq_one_letter_code
_entity_poly.pdbx_strand_id
1 'polypeptide(L)'
;MFKAKRLSLVCFIITLILLTGFFYLSKKRRVALTQEKLEEAREKLEKKIEELRARGIPVRQVYVNESKGALIVLLEVRCKRFYEVKEVKRNFVRPIRAMIGYEVPVLFPSLPKKRILIGNPPAPLDELEKSVEKWLSVSWKLETKLGVKEVAVDRKRGLLHVLLENLTDEVVEEIRGVVGYGIPLEVEEADYWITSLYVGKPGTKKVEELEEAREKLLEFYHNKSFGLQALDVIDEEEASFLGEEGALLSLGLKEITSDKVRIIREIVGYDIPLLITEGEVILDKGPSPIH
;
A
#
# COMPACT_ATOMS: atom_id res chain seq x y z
N MET A 1 61.74 8.20 -17.35
CA MET A 1 60.46 8.68 -16.74
C MET A 1 59.17 8.18 -17.43
N PHE A 2 59.18 7.64 -18.65
CA PHE A 2 57.94 7.28 -19.37
C PHE A 2 57.31 5.90 -19.04
N LYS A 3 58.08 4.95 -18.48
CA LYS A 3 57.57 3.59 -18.17
C LYS A 3 56.70 3.53 -16.90
N ALA A 4 57.04 4.31 -15.86
CA ALA A 4 56.29 4.32 -14.60
C ALA A 4 54.86 4.89 -14.76
N LYS A 5 54.67 5.90 -15.62
CA LYS A 5 53.35 6.50 -15.88
C LYS A 5 52.40 5.55 -16.63
N ARG A 6 52.92 4.69 -17.50
CA ARG A 6 52.10 3.70 -18.23
C ARG A 6 51.65 2.55 -17.34
N LEU A 7 52.50 2.10 -16.40
CA LEU A 7 52.14 1.05 -15.45
C LEU A 7 51.05 1.50 -14.47
N SER A 8 51.13 2.74 -13.99
CA SER A 8 50.12 3.34 -13.10
C SER A 8 48.75 3.48 -13.78
N LEU A 9 48.71 3.87 -15.06
CA LEU A 9 47.47 4.00 -15.81
C LEU A 9 46.79 2.65 -16.05
N VAL A 10 47.56 1.60 -16.37
CA VAL A 10 47.03 0.25 -16.60
C VAL A 10 46.45 -0.34 -15.31
N CYS A 11 47.14 -0.19 -14.17
CA CYS A 11 46.59 -0.60 -12.88
C CYS A 11 45.30 0.18 -12.55
N PHE A 12 45.26 1.49 -12.78
CA PHE A 12 44.06 2.29 -12.51
C PHE A 12 42.86 1.85 -13.35
N ILE A 13 43.06 1.54 -14.64
CA ILE A 13 41.99 1.06 -15.53
C ILE A 13 41.50 -0.32 -15.10
N ILE A 14 42.39 -1.25 -14.73
CA ILE A 14 42.00 -2.58 -14.25
C ILE A 14 41.22 -2.48 -12.94
N THR A 15 41.64 -1.62 -12.01
CA THR A 15 40.90 -1.38 -10.76
C THR A 15 39.54 -0.75 -11.04
N LEU A 16 39.43 0.16 -12.01
CA LEU A 16 38.17 0.77 -12.43
C LEU A 16 37.23 -0.26 -13.09
N ILE A 17 37.75 -1.17 -13.91
CA ILE A 17 36.98 -2.27 -14.52
C ILE A 17 36.52 -3.28 -13.47
N LEU A 18 37.37 -3.60 -12.48
CA LEU A 18 36.99 -4.49 -11.39
C LEU A 18 35.93 -3.86 -10.47
N LEU A 19 36.04 -2.57 -10.16
CA LEU A 19 35.03 -1.84 -9.37
C LEU A 19 33.71 -1.68 -10.12
N THR A 20 33.74 -1.28 -11.39
CA THR A 20 32.52 -1.10 -12.19
C THR A 20 31.89 -2.43 -12.58
N GLY A 21 32.69 -3.45 -12.88
CA GLY A 21 32.24 -4.81 -13.14
C GLY A 21 31.59 -5.46 -11.92
N PHE A 22 32.17 -5.31 -10.73
CA PHE A 22 31.61 -5.86 -9.49
C PHE A 22 30.28 -5.18 -9.09
N PHE A 23 30.19 -3.86 -9.24
CA PHE A 23 28.94 -3.13 -8.99
C PHE A 23 27.83 -3.43 -10.01
N TYR A 24 28.19 -3.62 -11.29
CA TYR A 24 27.21 -3.87 -12.35
C TYR A 24 26.74 -5.34 -12.41
N LEU A 25 27.62 -6.31 -12.14
CA LEU A 25 27.27 -7.74 -12.05
C LEU A 25 26.47 -8.07 -10.79
N SER A 26 26.79 -7.47 -9.64
CA SER A 26 26.02 -7.65 -8.40
C SER A 26 24.55 -7.25 -8.57
N LYS A 27 24.30 -6.12 -9.26
CA LYS A 27 22.96 -5.58 -9.47
C LYS A 27 22.10 -6.46 -10.39
N LYS A 28 22.64 -6.93 -11.53
CA LYS A 28 21.89 -7.82 -12.44
C LYS A 28 21.69 -9.23 -11.87
N ARG A 29 22.67 -9.78 -11.16
CA ARG A 29 22.58 -11.14 -10.61
C ARG A 29 21.58 -11.22 -9.45
N ARG A 30 21.53 -10.21 -8.57
CA ARG A 30 20.50 -10.12 -7.51
C ARG A 30 19.10 -9.92 -8.07
N VAL A 31 18.93 -9.11 -9.11
CA VAL A 31 17.62 -8.92 -9.77
C VAL A 31 17.14 -10.21 -10.46
N ALA A 32 18.03 -10.95 -11.14
CA ALA A 32 17.69 -12.23 -11.76
C ALA A 32 17.29 -13.30 -10.73
N LEU A 33 18.03 -13.39 -9.60
CA LEU A 33 17.69 -14.26 -8.47
C LEU A 33 16.35 -13.89 -7.81
N THR A 34 15.96 -12.61 -7.83
CA THR A 34 14.65 -12.18 -7.31
C THR A 34 13.52 -12.53 -8.30
N GLN A 35 13.73 -12.39 -9.61
CA GLN A 35 12.70 -12.69 -10.60
C GLN A 35 12.40 -14.19 -10.69
N GLU A 36 13.43 -15.04 -10.70
CA GLU A 36 13.27 -16.50 -10.70
C GLU A 36 12.49 -16.96 -9.45
N LYS A 37 12.84 -16.43 -8.26
CA LYS A 37 12.09 -16.71 -7.03
C LYS A 37 10.64 -16.23 -7.07
N LEU A 38 10.37 -15.08 -7.70
CA LEU A 38 9.02 -14.57 -7.87
C LEU A 38 8.19 -15.47 -8.80
N GLU A 39 8.78 -15.96 -9.89
CA GLU A 39 8.15 -16.91 -10.80
C GLU A 39 7.92 -18.28 -10.15
N GLU A 40 8.90 -18.82 -9.42
CA GLU A 40 8.74 -20.05 -8.64
C GLU A 40 7.60 -19.92 -7.61
N ALA A 41 7.53 -18.78 -6.92
CA ALA A 41 6.46 -18.48 -5.97
C ALA A 41 5.10 -18.36 -6.67
N ARG A 42 5.04 -17.73 -7.85
CA ARG A 42 3.83 -17.64 -8.68
C ARG A 42 3.34 -19.04 -9.03
N GLU A 43 4.19 -19.88 -9.62
CA GLU A 43 3.81 -21.24 -10.02
C GLU A 43 3.37 -22.10 -8.82
N LYS A 44 4.06 -21.96 -7.69
CA LYS A 44 3.69 -22.67 -6.44
C LYS A 44 2.31 -22.25 -5.96
N LEU A 45 1.99 -20.96 -6.02
CA LEU A 45 0.70 -20.44 -5.58
C LEU A 45 -0.41 -20.81 -6.57
N GLU A 46 -0.17 -20.68 -7.88
CA GLU A 46 -1.12 -21.03 -8.95
C GLU A 46 -1.61 -22.48 -8.82
N LYS A 47 -0.70 -23.43 -8.55
CA LYS A 47 -1.05 -24.85 -8.31
C LYS A 47 -1.95 -25.06 -7.09
N LYS A 48 -2.01 -24.10 -6.18
CA LYS A 48 -2.76 -24.16 -4.91
C LYS A 48 -3.93 -23.19 -4.83
N ILE A 49 -4.22 -22.41 -5.87
CA ILE A 49 -5.33 -21.44 -5.87
C ILE A 49 -6.67 -22.12 -5.55
N GLU A 50 -6.96 -23.26 -6.16
CA GLU A 50 -8.21 -23.99 -5.90
C GLU A 50 -8.29 -24.53 -4.47
N GLU A 51 -7.17 -24.96 -3.87
CA GLU A 51 -7.12 -25.34 -2.45
C GLU A 51 -7.41 -24.13 -1.55
N LEU A 52 -6.85 -22.96 -1.88
CA LEU A 52 -7.11 -21.72 -1.15
C LEU A 52 -8.58 -21.30 -1.25
N ARG A 53 -9.18 -21.36 -2.45
CA ARG A 53 -10.59 -21.08 -2.67
C ARG A 53 -11.51 -22.04 -1.92
N ALA A 54 -11.18 -23.34 -1.91
CA ALA A 54 -11.90 -24.34 -1.12
C ALA A 54 -11.83 -24.07 0.39
N ARG A 55 -10.79 -23.39 0.86
CA ARG A 55 -10.66 -22.89 2.26
C ARG A 55 -11.32 -21.54 2.50
N GLY A 56 -12.03 -21.00 1.51
CA GLY A 56 -12.71 -19.71 1.60
C GLY A 56 -11.80 -18.49 1.39
N ILE A 57 -10.60 -18.68 0.85
CA ILE A 57 -9.68 -17.58 0.51
C ILE A 57 -9.93 -17.17 -0.95
N PRO A 58 -10.53 -16.00 -1.22
CA PRO A 58 -11.02 -15.64 -2.56
C PRO A 58 -9.90 -15.06 -3.44
N VAL A 59 -8.88 -15.87 -3.76
CA VAL A 59 -7.81 -15.48 -4.68
C VAL A 59 -8.38 -15.41 -6.10
N ARG A 60 -8.41 -14.22 -6.69
CA ARG A 60 -8.86 -14.00 -8.07
C ARG A 60 -7.76 -14.32 -9.06
N GLN A 61 -6.58 -13.75 -8.84
CA GLN A 61 -5.45 -13.85 -9.76
C GLN A 61 -4.13 -13.67 -9.02
N VAL A 62 -3.08 -14.31 -9.53
CA VAL A 62 -1.70 -14.16 -9.08
C VAL A 62 -0.83 -13.88 -10.29
N TYR A 63 0.11 -12.93 -10.19
CA TYR A 63 1.08 -12.66 -11.26
C TYR A 63 2.31 -11.91 -10.74
N VAL A 64 3.43 -12.00 -11.45
CA VAL A 64 4.63 -11.23 -11.13
C VAL A 64 4.53 -9.83 -11.74
N ASN A 65 4.87 -8.80 -10.97
CA ASN A 65 4.95 -7.42 -11.46
C ASN A 65 6.36 -6.87 -11.26
N GLU A 66 7.11 -6.77 -12.36
CA GLU A 66 8.51 -6.29 -12.35
C GLU A 66 8.63 -4.82 -11.91
N SER A 67 7.66 -3.98 -12.27
CA SER A 67 7.65 -2.56 -11.88
C SER A 67 7.47 -2.37 -10.38
N LYS A 68 6.75 -3.28 -9.71
CA LYS A 68 6.59 -3.30 -8.26
C LYS A 68 7.65 -4.18 -7.58
N GLY A 69 8.29 -5.09 -8.32
CA GLY A 69 9.31 -6.02 -7.81
C GLY A 69 8.73 -7.05 -6.86
N ALA A 70 7.48 -7.47 -7.10
CA ALA A 70 6.70 -8.28 -6.16
C ALA A 70 5.74 -9.24 -6.87
N LEU A 71 5.35 -10.27 -6.14
CA LEU A 71 4.24 -11.15 -6.50
C LEU A 71 2.94 -10.43 -6.15
N ILE A 72 2.10 -10.16 -7.14
CA ILE A 72 0.79 -9.58 -6.92
C ILE A 72 -0.20 -10.70 -6.66
N VAL A 73 -0.96 -10.56 -5.58
CA VAL A 73 -2.08 -11.46 -5.25
C VAL A 73 -3.35 -10.64 -5.15
N LEU A 74 -4.20 -10.76 -6.16
CA LEU A 74 -5.51 -10.11 -6.21
C LEU A 74 -6.52 -10.94 -5.41
N LEU A 75 -7.00 -10.38 -4.30
CA LEU A 75 -8.09 -10.95 -3.51
C LEU A 75 -9.41 -10.29 -3.94
N GLU A 76 -10.45 -11.10 -4.14
CA GLU A 76 -11.81 -10.60 -4.38
C GLU A 76 -12.49 -10.28 -3.05
N VAL A 77 -11.95 -9.28 -2.37
CA VAL A 77 -12.39 -8.84 -1.04
C VAL A 77 -12.57 -7.34 -1.06
N ARG A 78 -13.67 -6.87 -0.46
CA ARG A 78 -13.85 -5.48 -0.08
C ARG A 78 -14.04 -5.44 1.43
N CYS A 79 -13.27 -4.62 2.11
CA CYS A 79 -13.42 -4.43 3.55
C CYS A 79 -14.29 -3.20 3.75
N LYS A 80 -15.51 -3.38 4.22
CA LYS A 80 -16.47 -2.29 4.49
C LYS A 80 -16.25 -1.68 5.87
N ARG A 81 -15.52 -2.37 6.74
CA ARG A 81 -15.22 -1.94 8.11
C ARG A 81 -13.77 -2.25 8.47
N PHE A 82 -13.21 -1.45 9.37
CA PHE A 82 -11.81 -1.59 9.78
C PHE A 82 -11.48 -2.96 10.40
N TYR A 83 -12.37 -3.51 11.24
CA TYR A 83 -12.13 -4.82 11.86
C TYR A 83 -12.08 -5.97 10.84
N GLU A 84 -12.77 -5.85 9.70
CA GLU A 84 -12.73 -6.84 8.62
C GLU A 84 -11.32 -6.90 8.01
N VAL A 85 -10.61 -5.77 7.95
CA VAL A 85 -9.21 -5.74 7.47
C VAL A 85 -8.32 -6.65 8.31
N LYS A 86 -8.48 -6.62 9.64
CA LYS A 86 -7.73 -7.49 10.56
C LYS A 86 -8.03 -8.97 10.30
N GLU A 87 -9.30 -9.31 10.15
CA GLU A 87 -9.71 -10.69 9.86
C GLU A 87 -9.20 -11.17 8.51
N VAL A 88 -9.31 -10.34 7.47
CA VAL A 88 -8.81 -10.64 6.12
C VAL A 88 -7.30 -10.82 6.11
N LYS A 89 -6.53 -9.95 6.79
CA LYS A 89 -5.07 -10.11 6.88
C LYS A 89 -4.70 -11.42 7.58
N ARG A 90 -5.34 -11.72 8.71
CA ARG A 90 -5.10 -12.95 9.48
C ARG A 90 -5.48 -14.22 8.72
N ASN A 91 -6.65 -14.22 8.07
CA ASN A 91 -7.25 -15.42 7.49
C ASN A 91 -6.80 -15.64 6.05
N PHE A 92 -6.48 -14.59 5.29
CA PHE A 92 -6.17 -14.68 3.86
C PHE A 92 -4.71 -14.36 3.58
N VAL A 93 -4.21 -13.20 4.01
CA VAL A 93 -2.83 -12.76 3.72
C VAL A 93 -1.81 -13.70 4.35
N ARG A 94 -1.93 -13.96 5.66
CA ARG A 94 -0.95 -14.77 6.38
C ARG A 94 -0.80 -16.20 5.83
N PRO A 95 -1.88 -16.97 5.55
CA PRO A 95 -1.75 -18.29 4.94
C PRO A 95 -1.11 -18.27 3.55
N ILE A 96 -1.42 -17.27 2.73
CA ILE A 96 -0.80 -17.12 1.40
C ILE A 96 0.70 -16.89 1.55
N ARG A 97 1.12 -15.96 2.41
CA ARG A 97 2.54 -15.68 2.68
C ARG A 97 3.29 -16.90 3.22
N ALA A 98 2.69 -17.62 4.17
CA ALA A 98 3.26 -18.85 4.71
C ALA A 98 3.44 -19.95 3.65
N MET A 99 2.56 -19.99 2.65
CA MET A 99 2.61 -20.97 1.57
C MET A 99 3.74 -20.70 0.58
N ILE A 100 3.94 -19.44 0.17
CA ILE A 100 4.95 -19.08 -0.84
C ILE A 100 6.34 -18.80 -0.26
N GLY A 101 6.42 -18.44 1.03
CA GLY A 101 7.66 -18.03 1.69
C GLY A 101 7.64 -16.55 2.04
N TYR A 102 8.18 -16.21 3.21
CA TYR A 102 8.16 -14.84 3.73
C TYR A 102 9.25 -13.95 3.08
N GLU A 103 10.26 -14.56 2.48
CA GLU A 103 11.34 -13.90 1.75
C GLU A 103 10.90 -13.31 0.41
N VAL A 104 9.78 -13.79 -0.14
CA VAL A 104 9.20 -13.30 -1.39
C VAL A 104 8.42 -12.02 -1.11
N PRO A 105 8.69 -10.90 -1.79
CA PRO A 105 7.86 -9.70 -1.71
C PRO A 105 6.46 -9.97 -2.28
N VAL A 106 5.41 -9.74 -1.48
CA VAL A 106 4.01 -10.00 -1.88
C VAL A 106 3.18 -8.76 -1.70
N LEU A 107 2.51 -8.33 -2.77
CA LEU A 107 1.67 -7.14 -2.78
C LEU A 107 0.21 -7.54 -2.92
N PHE A 108 -0.62 -7.08 -1.98
CA PHE A 108 -2.06 -7.24 -2.00
C PHE A 108 -2.71 -5.88 -2.30
N PRO A 109 -3.03 -5.60 -3.58
CA PRO A 109 -3.55 -4.29 -3.94
C PRO A 109 -5.02 -4.17 -3.57
N SER A 110 -5.47 -2.94 -3.36
CA SER A 110 -6.89 -2.63 -3.30
C SER A 110 -7.56 -2.82 -4.66
N LEU A 111 -8.80 -3.28 -4.62
CA LEU A 111 -9.63 -3.30 -5.81
C LEU A 111 -9.96 -1.86 -6.20
N PRO A 112 -10.13 -1.56 -7.50
CA PRO A 112 -10.65 -0.27 -7.92
C PRO A 112 -11.93 0.06 -7.14
N LYS A 113 -11.98 1.24 -6.55
CA LYS A 113 -13.13 1.69 -5.77
C LYS A 113 -14.36 1.74 -6.66
N LYS A 114 -15.49 1.25 -6.14
CA LYS A 114 -16.77 1.36 -6.84
C LYS A 114 -17.20 2.83 -6.73
N ARG A 115 -17.38 3.49 -7.88
CA ARG A 115 -17.74 4.90 -7.95
C ARG A 115 -18.79 5.15 -9.03
N ILE A 116 -19.68 6.10 -8.76
CA ILE A 116 -20.70 6.58 -9.70
C ILE A 116 -20.56 8.10 -9.77
N LEU A 117 -20.43 8.63 -10.98
CA LEU A 117 -20.41 10.07 -11.24
C LEU A 117 -21.73 10.47 -11.91
N ILE A 118 -22.40 11.50 -11.39
CA ILE A 118 -23.70 11.97 -11.84
C ILE A 118 -23.64 13.48 -12.06
N GLY A 119 -24.25 13.95 -13.15
CA GLY A 119 -24.22 15.35 -13.55
C GLY A 119 -22.89 15.75 -14.19
N ASN A 120 -22.78 17.04 -14.52
CA ASN A 120 -21.63 17.60 -15.22
C ASN A 120 -20.93 18.64 -14.34
N PRO A 121 -19.80 18.29 -13.71
CA PRO A 121 -18.97 19.29 -13.03
C PRO A 121 -18.32 20.28 -14.00
N PRO A 122 -17.96 21.50 -13.56
CA PRO A 122 -18.09 22.02 -12.20
C PRO A 122 -19.44 22.74 -11.96
N ALA A 123 -19.99 22.62 -10.74
CA ALA A 123 -21.04 23.50 -10.24
C ALA A 123 -20.45 24.69 -9.44
N PRO A 124 -21.19 25.80 -9.30
CA PRO A 124 -20.82 26.90 -8.41
C PRO A 124 -20.60 26.42 -6.98
N LEU A 125 -19.52 26.89 -6.33
CA LEU A 125 -19.16 26.45 -4.98
C LEU A 125 -20.24 26.76 -3.94
N ASP A 126 -20.96 27.87 -4.08
CA ASP A 126 -22.02 28.25 -3.16
C ASP A 126 -23.24 27.32 -3.26
N GLU A 127 -23.54 26.79 -4.45
CA GLU A 127 -24.58 25.77 -4.64
C GLU A 127 -24.19 24.43 -3.99
N LEU A 128 -22.90 24.06 -4.09
CA LEU A 128 -22.36 22.85 -3.46
C LEU A 128 -22.37 22.98 -1.93
N GLU A 129 -21.92 24.12 -1.40
CA GLU A 129 -21.91 24.38 0.05
C GLU A 129 -23.34 24.39 0.63
N LYS A 130 -24.31 25.04 -0.04
CA LYS A 130 -25.73 24.97 0.34
C LYS A 130 -26.28 23.54 0.32
N SER A 131 -25.82 22.71 -0.62
CA SER A 131 -26.26 21.31 -0.72
C SER A 131 -25.70 20.46 0.42
N VAL A 132 -24.47 20.72 0.86
CA VAL A 132 -23.90 20.11 2.08
C VAL A 132 -24.63 20.59 3.33
N GLU A 133 -24.92 21.89 3.45
CA GLU A 133 -25.73 22.41 4.57
C GLU A 133 -27.11 21.75 4.62
N LYS A 134 -27.76 21.61 3.46
CA LYS A 134 -29.02 20.90 3.34
C LYS A 134 -28.88 19.45 3.78
N TRP A 135 -27.84 18.74 3.34
CA TRP A 135 -27.55 17.38 3.79
C TRP A 135 -27.43 17.30 5.32
N LEU A 136 -26.61 18.14 5.93
CA LEU A 136 -26.39 18.19 7.38
C LEU A 136 -27.67 18.51 8.16
N SER A 137 -28.63 19.23 7.56
CA SER A 137 -29.94 19.51 8.16
C SER A 137 -30.88 18.30 8.17
N VAL A 138 -30.69 17.34 7.26
CA VAL A 138 -31.47 16.10 7.18
C VAL A 138 -30.88 15.10 8.18
N SER A 139 -31.29 15.25 9.44
CA SER A 139 -30.91 14.53 10.67
C SER A 139 -30.09 13.23 10.50
N TRP A 140 -29.11 13.03 11.39
CA TRP A 140 -28.31 11.81 11.62
C TRP A 140 -28.97 10.44 11.33
N LYS A 141 -30.31 10.34 11.47
CA LYS A 141 -31.09 9.16 11.09
C LYS A 141 -30.96 8.79 9.62
N LEU A 142 -30.90 9.77 8.71
CA LEU A 142 -30.78 9.51 7.27
C LEU A 142 -29.36 9.04 6.93
N GLU A 143 -28.34 9.67 7.51
CA GLU A 143 -26.94 9.24 7.37
C GLU A 143 -26.74 7.80 7.87
N THR A 144 -27.33 7.47 9.02
CA THR A 144 -27.27 6.12 9.60
C THR A 144 -28.03 5.11 8.72
N LYS A 145 -29.21 5.47 8.20
CA LYS A 145 -30.01 4.61 7.30
C LYS A 145 -29.26 4.33 5.99
N LEU A 146 -28.65 5.36 5.41
CA LEU A 146 -27.97 5.31 4.12
C LEU A 146 -26.52 4.82 4.23
N GLY A 147 -25.97 4.70 5.43
CA GLY A 147 -24.58 4.30 5.66
C GLY A 147 -23.58 5.33 5.14
N VAL A 148 -23.90 6.62 5.25
CA VAL A 148 -23.02 7.70 4.77
C VAL A 148 -21.87 7.90 5.75
N LYS A 149 -20.65 7.87 5.24
CA LYS A 149 -19.41 8.05 6.02
C LYS A 149 -18.87 9.46 5.94
N GLU A 150 -18.97 10.05 4.76
CA GLU A 150 -18.43 11.38 4.49
C GLU A 150 -19.27 12.05 3.41
N VAL A 151 -19.47 13.36 3.57
CA VAL A 151 -20.00 14.25 2.54
C VAL A 151 -19.09 15.47 2.48
N ALA A 152 -18.44 15.69 1.35
CA ALA A 152 -17.46 16.75 1.19
C ALA A 152 -17.62 17.47 -0.16
N VAL A 153 -17.25 18.74 -0.21
CA VAL A 153 -17.15 19.49 -1.47
C VAL A 153 -15.77 19.28 -2.07
N ASP A 154 -15.69 18.67 -3.24
CA ASP A 154 -14.47 18.68 -4.04
C ASP A 154 -14.37 20.02 -4.77
N ARG A 155 -13.72 20.98 -4.11
CA ARG A 155 -13.53 22.34 -4.64
C ARG A 155 -12.74 22.37 -5.95
N LYS A 156 -11.88 21.38 -6.21
CA LYS A 156 -11.05 21.33 -7.41
C LYS A 156 -11.85 20.86 -8.62
N ARG A 157 -12.71 19.87 -8.43
CA ARG A 157 -13.58 19.33 -9.49
C ARG A 157 -14.92 20.06 -9.58
N GLY A 158 -15.33 20.80 -8.56
CA GLY A 158 -16.63 21.48 -8.51
C GLY A 158 -17.78 20.47 -8.44
N LEU A 159 -17.66 19.47 -7.58
CA LEU A 159 -18.70 18.46 -7.33
C LEU A 159 -18.81 18.13 -5.85
N LEU A 160 -19.93 17.51 -5.47
CA LEU A 160 -20.13 16.97 -4.14
C LEU A 160 -19.67 15.50 -4.14
N HIS A 161 -18.80 15.15 -3.20
CA HIS A 161 -18.31 13.79 -3.00
C HIS A 161 -19.01 13.16 -1.80
N VAL A 162 -19.51 11.94 -1.96
CA VAL A 162 -20.16 11.17 -0.90
C VAL A 162 -19.51 9.80 -0.79
N LEU A 163 -19.04 9.47 0.41
CA LEU A 163 -18.51 8.17 0.75
C LEU A 163 -19.57 7.34 1.48
N LEU A 164 -19.83 6.12 1.02
CA LEU A 164 -20.87 5.22 1.54
C LEU A 164 -20.31 3.87 2.00
N GLU A 165 -20.90 3.27 3.04
CA GLU A 165 -20.63 1.86 3.41
C GLU A 165 -21.07 0.87 2.33
N ASN A 166 -22.14 1.18 1.60
CA ASN A 166 -22.66 0.33 0.56
C ASN A 166 -23.25 1.17 -0.57
N LEU A 167 -22.76 0.94 -1.78
CA LEU A 167 -23.20 1.69 -2.95
C LEU A 167 -24.24 0.91 -3.74
N THR A 168 -25.49 1.36 -3.68
CA THR A 168 -26.62 0.86 -4.48
C THR A 168 -27.29 2.01 -5.22
N ASP A 169 -27.97 1.71 -6.33
CA ASP A 169 -28.68 2.72 -7.13
C ASP A 169 -29.79 3.40 -6.33
N GLU A 170 -30.46 2.66 -5.43
CA GLU A 170 -31.48 3.19 -4.51
C GLU A 170 -30.89 4.25 -3.57
N VAL A 171 -29.74 3.98 -2.96
CA VAL A 171 -29.07 4.93 -2.05
C VAL A 171 -28.62 6.17 -2.80
N VAL A 172 -28.14 6.01 -4.04
CA VAL A 172 -27.78 7.13 -4.91
C VAL A 172 -28.98 8.04 -5.17
N GLU A 173 -30.14 7.48 -5.52
CA GLU A 173 -31.36 8.26 -5.75
C GLU A 173 -31.88 8.93 -4.47
N GLU A 174 -31.79 8.28 -3.30
CA GLU A 174 -32.11 8.90 -2.01
C GLU A 174 -31.19 10.11 -1.74
N ILE A 175 -29.88 9.99 -1.99
CA ILE A 175 -28.93 11.10 -1.86
C ILE A 175 -29.28 12.25 -2.80
N ARG A 176 -29.57 11.96 -4.07
CA ARG A 176 -29.98 12.97 -5.07
C ARG A 176 -31.26 13.69 -4.67
N GLY A 177 -32.21 13.01 -4.05
CA GLY A 177 -33.42 13.63 -3.49
C GLY A 177 -33.11 14.68 -2.42
N VAL A 178 -32.06 14.45 -1.63
CA VAL A 178 -31.61 15.39 -0.59
C VAL A 178 -30.79 16.53 -1.20
N VAL A 179 -29.68 16.22 -1.88
CA VAL A 179 -28.73 17.25 -2.37
C VAL A 179 -29.26 18.04 -3.57
N GLY A 180 -30.20 17.46 -4.33
CA GLY A 180 -30.80 18.07 -5.51
C GLY A 180 -30.29 17.46 -6.82
N TYR A 181 -31.21 17.25 -7.76
CA TYR A 181 -30.93 16.58 -9.04
C TYR A 181 -29.96 17.32 -9.96
N GLY A 182 -29.77 18.63 -9.77
CA GLY A 182 -28.87 19.47 -10.56
C GLY A 182 -27.44 19.55 -10.03
N ILE A 183 -27.16 18.97 -8.86
CA ILE A 183 -25.83 19.02 -8.24
C ILE A 183 -24.96 17.87 -8.78
N PRO A 184 -23.79 18.17 -9.38
CA PRO A 184 -22.81 17.15 -9.75
C PRO A 184 -22.35 16.37 -8.51
N LEU A 185 -22.42 15.04 -8.59
CA LEU A 185 -22.24 14.13 -7.48
C LEU A 185 -21.29 13.01 -7.86
N GLU A 186 -20.26 12.77 -7.06
CA GLU A 186 -19.48 11.54 -7.08
C GLU A 186 -19.82 10.73 -5.83
N VAL A 187 -20.35 9.53 -6.01
CA VAL A 187 -20.65 8.60 -4.91
C VAL A 187 -19.66 7.46 -4.98
N GLU A 188 -18.95 7.23 -3.89
CA GLU A 188 -17.92 6.20 -3.76
C GLU A 188 -18.28 5.20 -2.66
N GLU A 189 -18.05 3.91 -2.90
CA GLU A 189 -18.12 2.90 -1.85
C GLU A 189 -16.81 2.88 -1.04
N ALA A 190 -16.93 2.96 0.27
CA ALA A 190 -15.82 2.84 1.21
C ALA A 190 -15.15 1.45 1.07
N ASP A 191 -13.83 1.47 0.91
CA ASP A 191 -12.99 0.28 0.97
C ASP A 191 -11.82 0.59 1.89
N TYR A 192 -11.77 -0.11 3.02
CA TYR A 192 -10.73 0.03 4.02
C TYR A 192 -9.50 -0.84 3.70
N TRP A 193 -9.53 -1.61 2.60
CA TRP A 193 -8.37 -2.36 2.16
C TRP A 193 -7.31 -1.42 1.58
N ILE A 194 -6.16 -1.34 2.26
CA ILE A 194 -5.02 -0.55 1.81
C ILE A 194 -4.06 -1.45 1.04
N THR A 195 -3.64 -1.01 -0.15
CA THR A 195 -2.59 -1.68 -0.91
C THR A 195 -1.34 -1.84 -0.03
N SER A 196 -0.98 -3.09 0.22
CA SER A 196 0.07 -3.45 1.18
C SER A 196 1.06 -4.43 0.56
N LEU A 197 2.34 -4.07 0.57
CA LEU A 197 3.46 -4.93 0.22
C LEU A 197 4.10 -5.47 1.50
N TYR A 198 4.28 -6.77 1.56
CA TYR A 198 4.91 -7.47 2.66
C TYR A 198 6.24 -8.07 2.23
N VAL A 199 7.29 -7.88 3.04
CA VAL A 199 8.63 -8.42 2.77
C VAL A 199 9.25 -8.94 4.08
N GLY A 200 9.73 -10.18 4.10
CA GLY A 200 10.36 -10.78 5.28
C GLY A 200 9.36 -11.31 6.30
N LYS A 201 9.83 -12.17 7.21
CA LYS A 201 9.01 -12.78 8.26
C LYS A 201 8.99 -11.87 9.49
N PRO A 202 7.84 -11.44 10.01
CA PRO A 202 7.78 -10.66 11.24
C PRO A 202 8.37 -11.42 12.43
N GLY A 203 8.86 -10.67 13.43
CA GLY A 203 9.46 -11.23 14.64
C GLY A 203 10.85 -11.85 14.46
N THR A 204 11.45 -11.80 13.27
CA THR A 204 12.86 -12.25 13.07
C THR A 204 13.90 -11.28 13.61
N LYS A 205 13.46 -10.08 14.00
CA LYS A 205 14.30 -8.98 14.49
C LYS A 205 13.74 -8.43 15.78
N LYS A 206 14.63 -8.01 16.68
CA LYS A 206 14.22 -7.35 17.91
C LYS A 206 13.77 -5.92 17.61
N VAL A 207 12.95 -5.36 18.50
CA VAL A 207 12.43 -3.98 18.36
C VAL A 207 13.57 -2.97 18.26
N GLU A 208 14.66 -3.16 19.02
CA GLU A 208 15.83 -2.27 18.96
C GLU A 208 16.49 -2.27 17.57
N GLU A 209 16.62 -3.45 16.93
CA GLU A 209 17.14 -3.54 15.56
C GLU A 209 16.21 -2.86 14.54
N LEU A 210 14.90 -2.90 14.78
CA LEU A 210 13.90 -2.22 13.94
C LEU A 210 13.95 -0.70 14.12
N GLU A 211 14.17 -0.22 15.35
CA GLU A 211 14.36 1.21 15.63
C GLU A 211 15.65 1.74 15.00
N GLU A 212 16.76 1.00 15.08
CA GLU A 212 17.99 1.37 14.38
C GLU A 212 17.77 1.45 12.85
N ALA A 213 17.00 0.52 12.29
CA ALA A 213 16.63 0.54 10.88
C ALA A 213 15.73 1.75 10.54
N ARG A 214 14.79 2.08 11.42
CA ARG A 214 13.93 3.26 11.31
C ARG A 214 14.75 4.56 11.32
N GLU A 215 15.70 4.71 12.23
CA GLU A 215 16.57 5.88 12.32
C GLU A 215 17.41 6.07 11.04
N LYS A 216 18.01 4.99 10.52
CA LYS A 216 18.77 5.02 9.25
C LYS A 216 17.91 5.50 8.08
N LEU A 217 16.65 5.07 8.02
CA LEU A 217 15.72 5.57 7.01
C LEU A 217 15.40 7.05 7.25
N LEU A 218 15.02 7.45 8.46
CA LEU A 218 14.71 8.84 8.77
C LEU A 218 15.85 9.77 8.33
N GLU A 219 17.10 9.44 8.64
CA GLU A 219 18.27 10.21 8.23
C GLU A 219 18.39 10.30 6.70
N PHE A 220 18.16 9.20 5.98
CA PHE A 220 18.18 9.20 4.52
C PHE A 220 17.06 10.09 3.93
N TYR A 221 15.86 10.05 4.49
CA TYR A 221 14.68 10.76 3.99
C TYR A 221 14.67 12.25 4.34
N HIS A 222 15.24 12.66 5.47
CA HIS A 222 15.45 14.09 5.78
C HIS A 222 16.26 14.80 4.69
N ASN A 223 17.10 14.06 3.98
CA ASN A 223 17.99 14.57 2.94
C ASN A 223 17.44 14.40 1.52
N LYS A 224 16.29 13.73 1.31
CA LYS A 224 15.76 13.39 -0.02
C LYS A 224 14.24 13.39 -0.09
N SER A 225 13.68 14.06 -1.11
CA SER A 225 12.25 13.94 -1.43
C SER A 225 11.98 12.59 -2.11
N PHE A 226 11.49 11.62 -1.34
CA PHE A 226 11.24 10.25 -1.81
C PHE A 226 9.79 9.78 -1.55
N GLY A 227 8.93 10.72 -1.12
CA GLY A 227 7.49 10.46 -0.96
C GLY A 227 7.16 9.50 0.17
N LEU A 228 7.97 9.51 1.24
CA LEU A 228 7.64 8.88 2.52
C LEU A 228 6.54 9.70 3.20
N GLN A 229 5.48 9.03 3.63
CA GLN A 229 4.31 9.62 4.28
C GLN A 229 4.18 9.18 5.74
N ALA A 230 4.64 7.97 6.06
CA ALA A 230 4.66 7.43 7.42
C ALA A 230 5.84 6.48 7.59
N LEU A 231 6.37 6.39 8.81
CA LEU A 231 7.42 5.46 9.18
C LEU A 231 7.33 5.15 10.67
N ASP A 232 7.09 3.89 11.00
CA ASP A 232 6.85 3.45 12.38
C ASP A 232 7.42 2.04 12.61
N VAL A 233 7.77 1.73 13.86
CA VAL A 233 8.03 0.35 14.28
C VAL A 233 6.75 -0.18 14.89
N ILE A 234 6.26 -1.29 14.32
CA ILE A 234 5.07 -1.97 14.81
C ILE A 234 5.55 -3.09 15.71
N ASP A 235 5.22 -3.01 17.00
CA ASP A 235 5.55 -4.04 17.97
C ASP A 235 4.70 -5.31 17.79
N GLU A 236 4.91 -6.32 18.63
CA GLU A 236 4.19 -7.59 18.52
C GLU A 236 2.68 -7.47 18.78
N GLU A 237 2.28 -6.57 19.68
CA GLU A 237 0.87 -6.35 20.00
C GLU A 237 0.16 -5.72 18.81
N GLU A 238 0.72 -4.65 18.25
CA GLU A 238 0.20 -3.97 17.06
C GLU A 238 0.29 -4.84 15.80
N ALA A 239 1.35 -5.65 15.65
CA ALA A 239 1.48 -6.58 14.54
C ALA A 239 0.39 -7.66 14.57
N SER A 240 -0.02 -8.10 15.77
CA SER A 240 -1.16 -9.00 15.93
C SER A 240 -2.48 -8.37 15.48
N PHE A 241 -2.63 -7.05 15.63
CA PHE A 241 -3.75 -6.28 15.07
C PHE A 241 -3.73 -6.27 13.54
N LEU A 242 -2.57 -6.42 12.93
CA LEU A 242 -2.38 -6.52 11.48
C LEU A 242 -2.37 -7.96 10.96
N GLY A 243 -2.65 -8.96 11.82
CA GLY A 243 -2.69 -10.37 11.45
C GLY A 243 -1.31 -11.03 11.34
N GLU A 244 -0.27 -10.38 11.84
CA GLU A 244 1.12 -10.85 11.85
C GLU A 244 1.55 -11.32 13.25
N GLU A 245 2.62 -12.12 13.33
CA GLU A 245 3.21 -12.57 14.60
C GLU A 245 4.63 -12.01 14.72
N GLY A 246 4.80 -11.03 15.61
CA GLY A 246 6.08 -10.40 15.90
C GLY A 246 6.28 -9.05 15.23
N ALA A 247 7.24 -8.28 15.76
CA ALA A 247 7.49 -6.91 15.35
C ALA A 247 7.98 -6.77 13.90
N LEU A 248 7.69 -5.64 13.29
CA LEU A 248 8.12 -5.28 11.93
C LEU A 248 8.26 -3.77 11.75
N LEU A 249 8.96 -3.36 10.70
CA LEU A 249 9.08 -1.96 10.32
C LEU A 249 8.02 -1.60 9.27
N SER A 250 7.22 -0.57 9.56
CA SER A 250 6.10 -0.12 8.71
C SER A 250 6.42 1.20 8.02
N LEU A 251 6.11 1.29 6.73
CA LEU A 251 6.32 2.46 5.92
C LEU A 251 5.08 2.81 5.10
N GLY A 252 4.71 4.08 5.06
CA GLY A 252 3.74 4.64 4.12
C GLY A 252 4.45 5.34 2.98
N LEU A 253 4.18 4.92 1.74
CA LEU A 253 4.72 5.55 0.54
C LEU A 253 3.59 6.05 -0.35
N LYS A 254 3.81 7.20 -1.01
CA LYS A 254 2.87 7.70 -2.02
C LYS A 254 2.64 6.71 -3.16
N GLU A 255 3.70 5.97 -3.51
CA GLU A 255 3.67 4.95 -4.55
C GLU A 255 4.73 3.90 -4.23
N ILE A 256 4.38 2.62 -4.35
CA ILE A 256 5.31 1.50 -4.21
C ILE A 256 5.94 1.21 -5.58
N THR A 257 7.26 1.14 -5.68
CA THR A 257 7.96 0.72 -6.91
C THR A 257 9.15 -0.16 -6.57
N SER A 258 9.61 -0.99 -7.51
CA SER A 258 10.73 -1.90 -7.30
C SER A 258 12.01 -1.16 -6.91
N ASP A 259 12.28 0.01 -7.50
CA ASP A 259 13.42 0.84 -7.14
C ASP A 259 13.31 1.41 -5.73
N LYS A 260 12.10 1.83 -5.30
CA LYS A 260 11.89 2.34 -3.94
C LYS A 260 12.10 1.25 -2.90
N VAL A 261 11.50 0.08 -3.14
CA VAL A 261 11.66 -1.09 -2.28
C VAL A 261 13.14 -1.47 -2.21
N ARG A 262 13.85 -1.53 -3.35
CA ARG A 262 15.29 -1.83 -3.36
C ARG A 262 16.10 -0.85 -2.52
N ILE A 263 15.88 0.45 -2.68
CA ILE A 263 16.62 1.49 -1.93
C ILE A 263 16.36 1.35 -0.43
N ILE A 264 15.09 1.15 -0.03
CA ILE A 264 14.75 0.91 1.38
C ILE A 264 15.54 -0.30 1.91
N ARG A 265 15.53 -1.42 1.17
CA ARG A 265 16.25 -2.66 1.54
C ARG A 265 17.77 -2.49 1.59
N GLU A 266 18.34 -1.65 0.75
CA GLU A 266 19.76 -1.29 0.79
C GLU A 266 20.13 -0.48 2.04
N ILE A 267 19.19 0.30 2.59
CA ILE A 267 19.39 1.12 3.80
C ILE A 267 19.19 0.28 5.07
N VAL A 268 18.05 -0.40 5.19
CA VAL A 268 17.70 -1.11 6.43
C VAL A 268 18.27 -2.52 6.51
N GLY A 269 18.58 -3.14 5.37
CA GLY A 269 18.98 -4.54 5.29
C GLY A 269 17.91 -5.44 4.69
N TYR A 270 18.36 -6.59 4.18
CA TYR A 270 17.51 -7.60 3.52
C TYR A 270 16.90 -8.62 4.51
N ASP A 271 17.24 -8.51 5.78
CA ASP A 271 16.78 -9.34 6.88
C ASP A 271 15.72 -8.65 7.76
N ILE A 272 15.56 -7.33 7.63
CA ILE A 272 14.52 -6.56 8.32
C ILE A 272 13.14 -6.88 7.71
N PRO A 273 12.13 -7.30 8.49
CA PRO A 273 10.76 -7.44 8.01
C PRO A 273 10.10 -6.08 7.78
N LEU A 274 9.45 -5.92 6.62
CA LEU A 274 8.81 -4.68 6.19
C LEU A 274 7.34 -4.88 5.83
N LEU A 275 6.51 -3.93 6.26
CA LEU A 275 5.19 -3.65 5.72
C LEU A 275 5.23 -2.29 5.03
N ILE A 276 4.95 -2.25 3.73
CA ILE A 276 4.93 -1.02 2.95
C ILE A 276 3.51 -0.80 2.43
N THR A 277 2.90 0.31 2.79
CA THR A 277 1.53 0.68 2.38
C THR A 277 1.58 1.79 1.32
N GLU A 278 0.70 1.71 0.33
CA GLU A 278 0.58 2.71 -0.74
C GLU A 278 -0.56 3.68 -0.45
N GLY A 279 -0.29 4.98 -0.54
CA GLY A 279 -1.28 6.05 -0.37
C GLY A 279 -1.19 6.78 0.97
N GLU A 280 -2.07 7.77 1.16
CA GLU A 280 -2.22 8.44 2.46
C GLU A 280 -2.68 7.40 3.48
N VAL A 281 -1.76 7.02 4.37
CA VAL A 281 -2.10 6.15 5.48
C VAL A 281 -2.90 6.98 6.46
N ILE A 282 -4.23 6.92 6.35
CA ILE A 282 -5.13 7.31 7.45
C ILE A 282 -5.01 6.18 8.47
N LEU A 283 -3.89 6.14 9.19
CA LEU A 283 -3.92 5.54 10.51
C LEU A 283 -4.84 6.46 11.28
N ASP A 284 -6.01 5.96 11.67
CA ASP A 284 -6.84 6.56 12.70
C ASP A 284 -6.06 6.45 14.02
N LYS A 285 -4.91 7.13 14.10
CA LYS A 285 -4.34 7.57 15.34
C LYS A 285 -5.36 8.61 15.80
N GLY A 286 -6.25 8.19 16.70
CA GLY A 286 -6.87 9.13 17.63
C GLY A 286 -5.79 10.13 18.09
N PRO A 287 -6.15 11.39 18.36
CA PRO A 287 -5.21 12.50 18.37
C PRO A 287 -4.05 12.21 19.31
N SER A 288 -2.87 11.90 18.76
CA SER A 288 -1.61 12.10 19.46
C SER A 288 -1.11 13.49 19.05
N PRO A 289 -1.26 14.49 19.92
CA PRO A 289 -0.73 15.81 19.65
C PRO A 289 0.79 15.72 19.59
N ILE A 290 1.37 16.32 18.55
CA ILE A 290 2.76 16.76 18.59
C ILE A 290 2.79 17.91 19.60
N HIS A 291 3.41 17.67 20.75
CA HIS A 291 3.95 18.71 21.63
C HIS A 291 5.46 18.75 21.47
#